data_AF-A0A496R7F9-F1
#
_entry.id   AF-A0A496R7F9-F1
#
_cell.length_a   1.000
_cell.length_b   1.000
_cell.length_c   1.000
_cell.angle_alpha   90.00
_cell.angle_beta   90.00
_cell.angle_gamma   90.00
#
_symmetry.space_group_name_H-M   'P 1'
#
loop_
_entity.id
_entity.type
_entity.pdbx_description
1 polymer ?
#
loop_
_entity_poly.entity_id
_entity_poly.type
_entity_poly.pdbx_seq_one_letter_code
_entity_poly.pdbx_strand_id
1 'polypeptide(L)'
;MFLKENRGDLLPMFSSESEGLLALGSAGGGAPPVPRPLAWGRDGENSFLLMDAVKTGRLDSGEKFGASLALLHRNGRSELCGFQGENRIGSTPQNNKQMQSWHDFFGEQRLGFQWELARGKGYGDFSDEKAMASLLSRLRDILPESEEGRPSLLHGDLWGGNWMAGEDGRGGVISTISRYS
;
A
#
# COMPACT_ATOMS: atom_id res chain seq x y z
N MET A 1 -20.06 9.98 7.10
CA MET A 1 -19.75 8.91 6.12
C MET A 1 -19.25 9.55 4.85
N PHE A 2 -18.43 8.84 4.08
CA PHE A 2 -17.84 9.29 2.83
C PHE A 2 -18.02 8.19 1.77
N LEU A 3 -18.40 8.57 0.55
CA LEU A 3 -18.66 7.67 -0.57
C LEU A 3 -17.66 7.97 -1.69
N LYS A 4 -16.92 6.95 -2.12
CA LYS A 4 -16.18 6.96 -3.39
C LYS A 4 -17.03 6.22 -4.43
N GLU A 5 -17.10 6.76 -5.64
CA GLU A 5 -17.84 6.16 -6.76
C GLU A 5 -16.99 6.22 -8.03
N ASN A 6 -17.12 5.22 -8.89
CA ASN A 6 -16.49 5.17 -10.20
C ASN A 6 -17.24 4.22 -11.14
N ARG A 7 -16.77 4.07 -12.38
CA ARG A 7 -17.30 3.08 -13.35
C ARG A 7 -17.32 1.65 -12.78
N GLY A 8 -18.31 0.86 -13.18
CA GLY A 8 -18.62 -0.44 -12.58
C GLY A 8 -17.52 -1.50 -12.74
N ASP A 9 -16.70 -1.45 -13.78
CA ASP A 9 -15.55 -2.36 -13.98
C ASP A 9 -14.37 -2.07 -13.04
N LEU A 10 -14.40 -0.96 -12.31
CA LEU A 10 -13.43 -0.66 -11.23
C LEU A 10 -13.86 -1.22 -9.86
N LEU A 11 -14.91 -2.04 -9.78
CA LEU A 11 -15.30 -2.74 -8.55
C LEU A 11 -14.11 -3.42 -7.83
N PRO A 12 -13.17 -4.13 -8.52
CA PRO A 12 -12.03 -4.74 -7.85
C PRO A 12 -11.12 -3.73 -7.15
N MET A 13 -11.06 -2.48 -7.61
CA MET A 13 -10.29 -1.42 -6.93
C MET A 13 -10.89 -1.12 -5.55
N PHE A 14 -12.21 -1.02 -5.45
CA PHE A 14 -12.91 -0.74 -4.19
C PHE A 14 -12.90 -1.92 -3.22
N SER A 15 -13.00 -3.16 -3.71
CA SER A 15 -12.84 -4.34 -2.86
C SER A 15 -11.42 -4.42 -2.28
N SER A 16 -10.39 -4.23 -3.11
CA SER A 16 -8.98 -4.21 -2.67
C SER A 16 -8.71 -3.09 -1.67
N GLU A 17 -9.25 -1.88 -1.91
CA GLU A 17 -9.09 -0.77 -0.97
C GLU A 17 -9.79 -1.07 0.37
N SER A 18 -11.00 -1.66 0.34
CA SER A 18 -11.68 -2.10 1.56
C SER A 18 -10.86 -3.10 2.35
N GLU A 19 -10.27 -4.11 1.70
CA GLU A 19 -9.38 -5.08 2.36
C GLU A 19 -8.15 -4.40 2.96
N GLY A 20 -7.57 -3.45 2.24
CA GLY A 20 -6.43 -2.69 2.71
C GLY A 20 -6.73 -1.86 3.97
N LEU A 21 -7.86 -1.16 3.98
CA LEU A 21 -8.34 -0.39 5.13
C LEU A 21 -8.59 -1.28 6.36
N LEU A 22 -9.22 -2.44 6.15
CA LEU A 22 -9.45 -3.41 7.23
C LEU A 22 -8.12 -3.93 7.81
N ALA A 23 -7.15 -4.25 6.95
CA ALA A 23 -5.84 -4.71 7.40
C ALA A 23 -5.11 -3.64 8.23
N LEU A 24 -5.05 -2.39 7.76
CA LEU A 24 -4.42 -1.30 8.53
C LEU A 24 -5.16 -1.03 9.84
N GLY A 25 -6.50 -1.06 9.82
CA GLY A 25 -7.32 -0.87 11.02
C GLY A 25 -7.10 -1.96 12.09
N SER A 26 -6.62 -3.14 11.69
CA SER A 26 -6.34 -4.24 12.62
C SER A 26 -5.02 -4.09 13.41
N ALA A 27 -4.15 -3.13 13.04
CA ALA A 27 -2.86 -2.92 13.70
C ALA A 27 -2.96 -2.36 15.14
N GLY A 28 -4.17 -2.11 15.66
CA GLY A 28 -4.41 -1.84 17.07
C GLY A 28 -4.09 -0.41 17.54
N GLY A 29 -4.08 -0.23 18.86
CA GLY A 29 -4.02 1.08 19.50
C GLY A 29 -2.70 1.83 19.28
N GLY A 30 -2.79 3.09 18.85
CA GLY A 30 -1.65 3.99 18.65
C GLY A 30 -1.16 4.09 17.20
N ALA A 31 -1.62 3.20 16.31
CA ALA A 31 -1.45 3.34 14.87
C ALA A 31 -2.23 4.57 14.33
N PRO A 32 -1.92 5.06 13.11
CA PRO A 32 -2.69 6.13 12.50
C PRO A 32 -4.17 5.74 12.39
N PRO A 33 -5.12 6.66 12.64
CA PRO A 33 -6.52 6.38 12.37
C PRO A 33 -6.72 6.07 10.88
N VAL A 34 -7.55 5.05 10.63
CA VAL A 34 -7.89 4.54 9.30
C VAL A 34 -9.43 4.59 9.18
N PRO A 35 -10.00 5.13 8.09
CA PRO A 35 -11.45 5.10 7.91
C PRO A 35 -11.92 3.66 7.77
N ARG A 36 -12.93 3.29 8.56
CA ARG A 36 -13.50 1.95 8.49
C ARG A 36 -14.36 1.83 7.22
N PRO A 37 -14.12 0.83 6.36
CA PRO A 37 -15.02 0.55 5.27
C PRO A 37 -16.34 0.01 5.82
N LEU A 38 -17.46 0.51 5.28
CA LEU A 38 -18.82 0.19 5.69
C LEU A 38 -19.50 -0.73 4.68
N ALA A 39 -19.33 -0.45 3.40
CA ALA A 39 -19.86 -1.24 2.30
C ALA A 39 -19.11 -0.92 1.01
N TRP A 40 -19.05 -1.86 0.07
CA TRP A 40 -18.64 -1.62 -1.31
C TRP A 40 -19.47 -2.51 -2.23
N GLY A 41 -19.61 -2.13 -3.49
CA GLY A 41 -20.48 -2.86 -4.40
C GLY A 41 -20.66 -2.18 -5.74
N ARG A 42 -21.59 -2.71 -6.53
CA ARG A 42 -22.09 -2.08 -7.76
C ARG A 42 -23.45 -1.45 -7.53
N ASP A 43 -23.67 -0.32 -8.17
CA ASP A 43 -24.97 0.33 -8.29
C ASP A 43 -25.16 0.74 -9.75
N GLY A 44 -26.01 0.01 -10.49
CA GLY A 44 -26.14 0.13 -11.94
C GLY A 44 -24.81 -0.03 -12.66
N GLU A 45 -24.43 0.99 -13.45
CA GLU A 45 -23.18 1.05 -14.21
C GLU A 45 -21.97 1.52 -13.38
N ASN A 46 -22.18 1.85 -12.10
CA ASN A 46 -21.16 2.35 -11.20
C ASN A 46 -20.74 1.30 -10.16
N SER A 47 -19.58 1.52 -9.56
CA SER A 47 -19.09 0.82 -8.38
C SER A 47 -18.76 1.83 -7.29
N PHE A 48 -18.81 1.41 -6.03
CA PHE A 48 -18.63 2.31 -4.90
C PHE A 48 -17.90 1.69 -3.72
N LEU A 49 -17.35 2.56 -2.86
CA LEU A 49 -16.87 2.27 -1.51
C LEU A 49 -17.41 3.32 -0.53
N LEU A 50 -18.22 2.88 0.42
CA LEU A 50 -18.72 3.66 1.54
C LEU A 50 -17.84 3.42 2.77
N MET A 51 -17.41 4.47 3.43
CA MET A 51 -16.54 4.41 4.61
C MET A 51 -16.86 5.51 5.63
N ASP A 52 -16.27 5.41 6.82
CA ASP A 52 -16.29 6.49 7.78
C ASP A 52 -15.66 7.76 7.18
N ALA A 53 -16.27 8.92 7.44
CA ALA A 53 -15.70 10.19 6.99
C ALA A 53 -14.53 10.54 7.90
N VAL A 54 -13.35 10.77 7.32
CA VAL A 54 -12.21 11.28 8.06
C VAL A 54 -12.40 12.79 8.24
N LYS A 55 -12.46 13.24 9.48
CA LYS A 55 -12.57 14.67 9.78
C LYS A 55 -11.19 15.31 9.72
N THR A 56 -11.03 16.35 8.89
CA THR A 56 -9.78 17.10 8.75
C THR A 56 -9.55 18.01 9.95
N GLY A 57 -8.35 17.99 10.51
CA GLY A 57 -7.86 18.93 11.50
C GLY A 57 -6.52 19.54 11.09
N ARG A 58 -5.78 20.04 12.08
CA ARG A 58 -4.40 20.50 11.91
C ARG A 58 -3.48 19.48 12.56
N LEU A 59 -2.36 19.16 11.89
CA LEU A 59 -1.41 18.22 12.47
C LEU A 59 -0.76 18.85 13.71
N ASP A 60 -0.77 18.13 14.82
CA ASP A 60 -0.07 18.58 16.03
C ASP A 60 1.46 18.59 15.81
N SER A 61 1.98 17.49 15.27
CA SER A 61 3.40 17.29 14.99
C SER A 61 3.61 16.15 14.00
N GLY A 62 4.51 16.36 13.02
CA GLY A 62 5.00 15.30 12.14
C GLY A 62 5.65 14.13 12.89
N GLU A 63 6.27 14.42 14.04
CA GLU A 63 6.88 13.41 14.90
C GLU A 63 5.84 12.44 15.48
N LYS A 64 4.69 12.95 15.93
CA LYS A 64 3.59 12.10 16.43
C LYS A 64 3.06 11.17 15.34
N PHE A 65 2.92 11.68 14.12
CA PHE A 65 2.50 10.86 12.98
C PHE A 65 3.55 9.79 12.64
N GLY A 66 4.84 10.17 12.59
CA GLY A 66 5.94 9.21 12.41
C GLY A 66 5.96 8.12 13.48
N ALA A 67 5.76 8.47 14.75
CA ALA A 67 5.66 7.51 15.85
C ALA A 67 4.46 6.56 15.68
N SER A 68 3.31 7.07 15.24
CA SER A 68 2.14 6.23 14.97
C SER A 68 2.38 5.27 13.79
N LEU A 69 3.06 5.70 12.73
CA LEU A 69 3.45 4.83 11.61
C LEU A 69 4.43 3.74 12.06
N ALA A 70 5.36 4.04 12.95
CA ALA A 70 6.26 3.04 13.53
C ALA A 70 5.48 1.98 14.33
N LEU A 71 4.41 2.38 15.05
CA LEU A 71 3.52 1.45 15.75
C LEU A 71 2.72 0.59 14.76
N LEU A 72 2.21 1.17 13.67
CA LEU A 72 1.56 0.42 12.60
C LEU A 72 2.47 -0.68 12.06
N HIS A 73 3.71 -0.33 11.68
CA HIS A 73 4.66 -1.29 11.13
C HIS A 73 5.01 -2.39 12.14
N ARG A 74 5.21 -2.03 13.41
CA ARG A 74 5.56 -2.98 14.48
C ARG A 74 4.43 -3.94 14.81
N ASN A 75 3.19 -3.46 14.84
CA ASN A 75 2.04 -4.28 15.18
C ASN A 75 1.57 -5.13 13.99
N GLY A 76 1.74 -4.64 12.77
CA GLY A 76 1.39 -5.33 11.54
C GLY A 76 2.50 -6.24 11.01
N ARG A 77 3.18 -7.03 11.84
CA ARG A 77 4.21 -7.95 11.34
C ARG A 77 3.61 -9.21 10.72
N SER A 78 4.28 -9.74 9.70
CA SER A 78 3.95 -11.00 9.03
C SER A 78 5.20 -11.90 8.94
N GLU A 79 4.99 -13.18 8.65
CA GLU A 79 6.08 -14.12 8.33
C GLU A 79 6.45 -14.08 6.84
N LEU A 80 5.56 -13.58 5.99
CA LEU A 80 5.73 -13.54 4.54
C LEU A 80 5.55 -12.12 4.01
N CYS A 81 6.36 -11.77 3.02
CA CYS A 81 6.13 -10.61 2.17
C CYS A 81 4.88 -10.85 1.30
N GLY A 82 4.27 -9.79 0.79
CA GLY A 82 3.07 -9.88 -0.05
C GLY A 82 1.79 -9.54 0.70
N PHE A 83 0.65 -9.99 0.18
CA PHE A 83 -0.67 -9.74 0.76
C PHE A 83 -1.65 -10.79 0.23
N GLN A 84 -2.67 -11.15 1.02
CA GLN A 84 -3.62 -12.19 0.59
C GLN A 84 -4.55 -11.73 -0.53
N GLY A 85 -4.85 -10.44 -0.58
CA GLY A 85 -5.67 -9.83 -1.63
C GLY A 85 -4.85 -9.28 -2.79
N GLU A 86 -5.48 -9.23 -3.96
CA GLU A 86 -4.99 -8.37 -5.04
C GLU A 86 -5.10 -6.91 -4.62
N ASN A 87 -4.15 -6.08 -5.05
CA ASN A 87 -4.28 -4.62 -4.91
C ASN A 87 -3.71 -3.92 -6.14
N ARG A 88 -3.80 -2.59 -6.14
CA ARG A 88 -3.37 -1.74 -7.25
C ARG A 88 -2.66 -0.50 -6.71
N ILE A 89 -1.66 -0.03 -7.46
CA ILE A 89 -1.04 1.29 -7.30
C ILE A 89 -1.48 2.24 -8.40
N GLY A 90 -2.36 3.17 -8.02
CA GLY A 90 -3.20 3.88 -8.98
C GLY A 90 -4.02 2.87 -9.80
N SER A 91 -3.87 2.92 -11.12
CA SER A 91 -4.52 1.96 -12.04
C SER A 91 -3.72 0.68 -12.28
N THR A 92 -2.48 0.59 -11.77
CA THR A 92 -1.56 -0.51 -12.09
C THR A 92 -1.76 -1.66 -11.11
N PRO A 93 -1.98 -2.91 -11.59
CA PRO A 93 -2.01 -4.08 -10.73
C PRO A 93 -0.73 -4.22 -9.91
N GLN A 94 -0.84 -4.79 -8.71
CA GLN A 94 0.32 -5.16 -7.91
C GLN A 94 0.25 -6.65 -7.59
N ASN A 95 1.33 -7.34 -7.95
CA ASN A 95 1.43 -8.75 -7.62
C ASN A 95 1.81 -8.91 -6.14
N ASN A 96 0.93 -9.52 -5.36
CA ASN A 96 1.10 -9.71 -3.92
C ASN A 96 1.39 -11.15 -3.54
N LYS A 97 1.79 -11.99 -4.51
CA LYS A 97 2.21 -13.37 -4.26
C LYS A 97 3.12 -13.42 -3.04
N GLN A 98 2.72 -14.23 -2.06
CA GLN A 98 3.44 -14.30 -0.80
C GLN A 98 4.79 -15.00 -1.00
N MET A 99 5.83 -14.40 -0.41
CA MET A 99 7.23 -14.86 -0.56
C MET A 99 7.95 -14.72 0.78
N GLN A 100 8.89 -15.64 1.02
CA GLN A 100 9.70 -15.61 2.25
C GLN A 100 10.80 -14.56 2.17
N SER A 101 11.52 -14.49 1.03
CA SER A 101 12.60 -13.52 0.87
C SER A 101 12.06 -12.17 0.43
N TRP A 102 12.40 -11.15 1.21
CA TRP A 102 12.10 -9.76 0.87
C TRP A 102 12.76 -9.31 -0.43
N HIS A 103 14.02 -9.69 -0.66
CA HIS A 103 14.74 -9.35 -1.88
C HIS A 103 14.09 -9.94 -3.13
N ASP A 104 13.68 -11.21 -3.06
CA ASP A 104 13.00 -11.84 -4.20
C ASP A 104 11.62 -11.19 -4.42
N PHE A 105 10.90 -10.89 -3.34
CA PHE A 105 9.63 -10.16 -3.42
C PHE A 105 9.77 -8.77 -4.04
N PHE A 106 10.71 -7.96 -3.56
CA PHE A 106 10.92 -6.61 -4.05
C PHE A 106 11.50 -6.60 -5.48
N GLY A 107 12.44 -7.50 -5.75
CA GLY A 107 13.05 -7.66 -7.06
C GLY A 107 12.04 -8.10 -8.11
N GLU A 108 11.31 -9.19 -7.88
CA GLU A 108 10.37 -9.75 -8.87
C GLU A 108 9.05 -8.99 -8.88
N GLN A 109 8.40 -8.86 -7.72
CA GLN A 109 7.00 -8.43 -7.62
C GLN A 109 6.84 -6.91 -7.56
N ARG A 110 7.94 -6.16 -7.44
CA ARG A 110 7.92 -4.69 -7.50
C ARG A 110 8.73 -4.18 -8.69
N LEU A 111 10.05 -4.21 -8.61
CA LEU A 111 10.91 -3.62 -9.64
C LEU A 111 10.77 -4.31 -11.00
N GLY A 112 10.92 -5.64 -11.03
CA GLY A 112 10.82 -6.45 -12.24
C GLY A 112 9.45 -6.34 -12.90
N PHE A 113 8.37 -6.49 -12.12
CA PHE A 113 7.01 -6.34 -12.63
C PHE A 113 6.76 -4.94 -13.26
N GLN A 114 7.18 -3.85 -12.60
CA GLN A 114 7.03 -2.51 -13.17
C GLN A 114 7.88 -2.32 -14.43
N TRP A 115 9.08 -2.90 -14.47
CA TRP A 115 9.94 -2.89 -15.65
C TRP A 115 9.28 -3.61 -16.84
N GLU A 116 8.74 -4.81 -16.62
CA GLU A 116 8.04 -5.56 -17.68
C GLU A 116 6.84 -4.79 -18.23
N LEU A 117 6.06 -4.14 -17.37
CA LEU A 117 4.95 -3.28 -17.79
C LEU A 117 5.42 -2.07 -18.60
N ALA A 118 6.50 -1.43 -18.18
CA ALA A 118 7.08 -0.28 -18.88
C ALA A 118 7.56 -0.70 -20.28
N ARG A 119 8.33 -1.79 -20.35
CA ARG A 119 8.87 -2.34 -21.61
C ARG A 119 7.76 -2.79 -22.55
N GLY A 120 6.71 -3.42 -22.03
CA GLY A 120 5.52 -3.81 -22.81
C GLY A 120 4.77 -2.62 -23.42
N LYS A 121 4.93 -1.41 -22.87
CA LYS A 121 4.38 -0.15 -23.41
C LYS A 121 5.37 0.61 -24.30
N GLY A 122 6.54 0.03 -24.58
CA GLY A 122 7.59 0.65 -25.38
C GLY A 122 8.42 1.69 -24.63
N TYR A 123 8.39 1.70 -23.30
CA TYR A 123 9.29 2.51 -22.50
C TYR A 123 10.60 1.77 -22.22
N GLY A 124 11.70 2.52 -22.19
CA GLY A 124 13.05 2.03 -21.93
C GLY A 124 13.75 1.49 -23.17
N ASP A 125 15.07 1.40 -23.10
CA ASP A 125 15.92 0.88 -24.17
C ASP A 125 16.83 -0.27 -23.70
N PHE A 126 17.76 -0.69 -24.56
CA PHE A 126 18.69 -1.77 -24.24
C PHE A 126 19.62 -1.43 -23.04
N SER A 127 19.94 -0.16 -22.87
CA SER A 127 20.76 0.30 -21.74
C SER A 127 19.97 0.21 -20.43
N ASP A 128 18.68 0.55 -20.44
CA ASP A 128 17.79 0.40 -19.30
C ASP A 128 17.58 -1.07 -18.92
N GLU A 129 17.41 -1.98 -19.89
CA GLU A 129 17.31 -3.42 -19.64
C GLU A 129 18.57 -3.94 -18.93
N LYS A 130 19.76 -3.55 -19.41
CA LYS A 130 21.02 -3.95 -18.80
C LYS A 130 21.18 -3.37 -17.40
N ALA A 131 20.76 -2.12 -17.19
CA ALA A 131 20.79 -1.46 -15.88
C ALA A 131 19.84 -2.16 -14.90
N MET A 132 18.61 -2.48 -15.31
CA MET A 132 17.64 -3.20 -14.50
C MET A 132 18.14 -4.61 -14.14
N ALA A 133 18.66 -5.36 -15.11
CA ALA A 133 19.25 -6.68 -14.85
C ALA A 133 20.44 -6.60 -13.86
N SER A 134 21.28 -5.57 -14.00
CA SER A 134 22.39 -5.34 -13.07
C SER A 134 21.93 -4.90 -11.68
N LEU A 135 20.83 -4.16 -11.57
CA LEU A 135 20.26 -3.75 -10.28
C LEU A 135 19.67 -4.96 -9.56
N LEU A 136 18.85 -5.75 -10.26
CA LEU A 136 18.19 -6.94 -9.70
C LEU A 136 19.21 -7.98 -9.24
N SER A 137 20.29 -8.21 -10.00
CA SER A 137 21.33 -9.18 -9.61
C SER A 137 22.14 -8.76 -8.38
N ARG A 138 22.16 -7.47 -8.06
CA ARG A 138 22.91 -6.88 -6.94
C ARG A 138 22.02 -6.42 -5.79
N LEU A 139 20.73 -6.71 -5.84
CA LEU A 139 19.74 -6.18 -4.89
C LEU A 139 20.13 -6.49 -3.43
N ARG A 140 20.62 -7.71 -3.17
CA ARG A 140 21.08 -8.19 -1.86
C ARG A 140 22.34 -7.49 -1.36
N ASP A 141 23.21 -7.07 -2.28
CA ASP A 141 24.44 -6.34 -1.95
C ASP A 141 24.15 -4.86 -1.68
N ILE A 142 23.11 -4.30 -2.31
CA ILE A 142 22.76 -2.88 -2.25
C ILE A 142 21.83 -2.59 -1.07
N LEU A 143 20.88 -3.48 -0.79
CA LEU A 143 19.85 -3.30 0.23
C LEU A 143 20.05 -4.33 1.34
N PRO A 144 20.37 -3.93 2.57
CA PRO A 144 20.52 -4.88 3.68
C PRO A 144 19.17 -5.51 4.04
N GLU A 145 19.20 -6.76 4.52
CA GLU A 145 18.03 -7.34 5.20
C GLU A 145 17.79 -6.59 6.51
N SER A 146 16.52 -6.49 6.94
CA SER A 146 16.22 -5.91 8.25
C SER A 146 16.76 -6.82 9.36
N GLU A 147 17.33 -6.23 10.42
CA GLU A 147 17.81 -7.00 11.58
C GLU A 147 16.72 -7.85 12.25
N GLU A 148 15.45 -7.43 12.16
CA GLU A 148 14.32 -8.16 12.74
C GLU A 148 13.76 -9.28 11.84
N GLY A 149 14.20 -9.35 10.59
CA GLY A 149 13.84 -10.37 9.60
C GLY A 149 12.34 -10.51 9.24
N ARG A 150 11.46 -9.60 9.67
CA ARG A 150 10.00 -9.77 9.52
C ARG A 150 9.35 -8.63 8.74
N PRO A 151 8.60 -8.94 7.66
CA PRO A 151 7.85 -7.94 6.90
C PRO A 151 6.82 -7.19 7.76
N SER A 152 6.66 -5.91 7.47
CA SER A 152 5.72 -5.01 8.13
C SER A 152 4.57 -4.64 7.22
N LEU A 153 3.37 -4.49 7.79
CA LEU A 153 2.20 -3.99 7.10
C LEU A 153 2.42 -2.52 6.73
N LEU A 154 2.48 -2.26 5.44
CA LEU A 154 2.63 -0.92 4.90
C LEU A 154 1.30 -0.40 4.38
N HIS A 155 1.12 0.92 4.51
CA HIS A 155 0.08 1.65 3.78
C HIS A 155 0.25 1.57 2.25
N GLY A 156 1.50 1.49 1.80
CA GLY A 156 1.91 1.20 0.43
C GLY A 156 1.80 2.32 -0.61
N ASP A 157 1.09 3.42 -0.32
CA ASP A 157 1.06 4.65 -1.14
C ASP A 157 1.11 5.93 -0.27
N LEU A 158 2.04 6.01 0.67
CA LEU A 158 2.04 7.11 1.64
C LEU A 158 2.81 8.33 1.11
N TRP A 159 2.08 9.28 0.52
CA TRP A 159 2.58 10.60 0.12
C TRP A 159 1.61 11.70 0.58
N GLY A 160 1.94 12.97 0.38
CA GLY A 160 1.19 14.12 0.93
C GLY A 160 -0.32 14.17 0.60
N GLY A 161 -0.78 13.46 -0.44
CA GLY A 161 -2.19 13.34 -0.79
C GLY A 161 -2.96 12.22 -0.06
N ASN A 162 -2.29 11.27 0.58
CA ASN A 162 -2.89 10.04 1.13
C ASN A 162 -2.87 9.96 2.66
N TRP A 163 -2.44 11.03 3.33
CA TRP A 163 -2.61 11.21 4.76
C TRP A 163 -3.16 12.60 5.05
N MET A 164 -3.86 12.73 6.16
CA MET A 164 -4.42 13.99 6.63
C MET A 164 -4.31 14.08 8.14
N ALA A 165 -4.25 15.28 8.67
CA ALA A 165 -4.45 15.48 10.10
C ALA A 165 -5.91 15.23 10.46
N GLY A 166 -6.15 14.46 11.52
CA GLY A 166 -7.42 14.32 12.20
C GLY A 166 -7.70 15.50 13.14
N GLU A 167 -8.96 15.63 13.56
CA GLU A 167 -9.38 16.64 14.57
C GLU A 167 -8.68 16.47 15.93
N ASP A 168 -8.23 15.26 16.26
CA ASP A 168 -7.49 14.94 17.48
C ASP A 168 -5.99 15.31 17.39
N GLY A 169 -5.58 15.97 16.30
CA GLY A 169 -4.21 16.35 16.04
C GLY A 169 -3.32 15.21 15.56
N ARG A 170 -3.84 13.98 15.42
CA ARG A 170 -3.11 12.81 14.92
C ARG A 170 -3.20 12.74 13.40
N GLY A 171 -2.12 12.37 12.72
CA GLY A 171 -2.18 12.07 11.28
C GLY A 171 -2.88 10.74 11.03
N GLY A 172 -3.92 10.73 10.20
CA GLY A 172 -4.63 9.55 9.70
C GLY A 172 -4.33 9.28 8.24
N VAL A 173 -4.57 8.04 7.80
CA VAL A 173 -4.38 7.60 6.42
C VAL A 173 -5.74 7.42 5.72
N ILE A 174 -5.85 7.76 4.45
CA ILE A 174 -7.16 7.98 3.77
C ILE A 174 -7.39 7.05 2.57
N SER A 175 -6.33 6.53 1.97
CA SER A 175 -6.42 5.77 0.71
C SER A 175 -5.30 4.74 0.64
N THR A 176 -5.64 3.45 0.62
CA THR A 176 -4.66 2.41 0.99
C THR A 176 -4.27 1.50 -0.15
N ILE A 177 -2.99 1.12 -0.12
CA ILE A 177 -2.44 -0.03 -0.85
C ILE A 177 -1.74 -0.93 0.15
N SER A 178 -2.51 -1.72 0.89
CA SER A 178 -1.90 -2.50 1.97
C SER A 178 -1.06 -3.65 1.43
N ARG A 179 0.17 -3.77 1.92
CA ARG A 179 1.07 -4.89 1.62
C ARG A 179 2.03 -5.15 2.76
N TYR A 180 2.53 -6.36 2.90
CA TYR A 180 3.66 -6.68 3.76
C TYR A 180 4.96 -6.61 2.95
N SER A 181 5.92 -5.82 3.43
CA SER A 181 7.28 -5.77 2.87
C SER A 181 8.27 -5.27 3.91
#